data_AF-A0A517TFB3-F1
#
_entry.id   AF-A0A517TFB3-F1
#
_cell.length_a   1.000
_cell.length_b   1.000
_cell.length_c   1.000
_cell.angle_alpha   90.00
_cell.angle_beta   90.00
_cell.angle_gamma   90.00
#
_symmetry.space_group_name_H-M   'P 1'
#
loop_
_entity.id
_entity.type
_entity.pdbx_description
1 polymer ?
#
loop_
_entity_poly.entity_id
_entity_poly.type
_entity_poly.pdbx_seq_one_letter_code
_entity_poly.pdbx_strand_id
1 'polypeptide(L)'
;MQISVEVIPDRQSASLLSRQQQLRQTFATELARSILERTIEENPIDTGRSRAGWVASLRELGGTAPPGWASSSTDNNAIQDGLGQAHLMHHDDADISEITITNEVDYVGLLERGTNRIPAARMVAKAIADTASRLVTIWNQAIRNGS
;
A
#
# COMPACT_ATOMS: atom_id res chain seq x y z
N MET A 1 38.40 -21.59 25.02
CA MET A 1 38.12 -20.43 25.89
C MET A 1 37.27 -19.48 25.07
N GLN A 2 36.01 -19.30 25.43
CA GLN A 2 35.03 -18.50 24.67
C GLN A 2 34.56 -17.36 25.57
N ILE A 3 34.65 -16.13 25.07
CA ILE A 3 34.12 -14.93 25.73
C ILE A 3 32.93 -14.50 24.87
N SER A 4 31.74 -14.48 25.46
CA SER A 4 30.53 -13.92 24.85
C SER A 4 30.26 -12.58 25.52
N VAL A 5 30.15 -11.52 24.73
CA VAL A 5 29.77 -10.18 25.20
C VAL A 5 28.30 -9.98 24.81
N GLU A 6 27.44 -9.90 25.83
CA GLU A 6 26.01 -9.61 25.66
C GLU A 6 25.77 -8.15 26.04
N VAL A 7 25.37 -7.34 25.05
CA VAL A 7 24.99 -5.94 25.28
C VAL A 7 23.53 -5.94 25.70
N ILE A 8 23.26 -5.72 26.98
CA ILE A 8 21.91 -5.53 27.51
C ILE A 8 21.56 -4.05 27.30
N PRO A 9 20.65 -3.70 26.36
CA PRO A 9 20.24 -2.31 26.22
C PRO A 9 19.49 -1.85 27.47
N ASP A 10 19.80 -0.64 27.95
CA ASP A 10 19.06 -0.02 29.06
C ASP A 10 17.57 0.14 28.69
N ARG A 11 16.68 0.05 29.68
CA ARG A 11 15.22 0.09 29.50
C ARG A 11 14.76 1.35 28.75
N GLN A 12 15.47 2.48 28.90
CA GLN A 12 15.17 3.70 28.16
C GLN A 12 15.44 3.55 26.66
N SER A 13 16.56 2.96 26.27
CA SER A 13 16.91 2.70 24.86
C SER A 13 15.94 1.71 24.22
N ALA A 14 15.54 0.66 24.95
CA ALA A 14 14.53 -0.29 24.47
C ALA A 14 13.18 0.42 24.19
N SER A 15 12.74 1.31 25.07
CA SER A 15 11.47 2.05 24.89
C SER A 15 11.47 3.01 23.70
N LEU A 16 12.61 3.66 23.42
CA LEU A 16 12.76 4.56 22.27
C LEU A 16 12.77 3.79 20.95
N LEU A 17 13.48 2.67 20.90
CA LEU A 17 13.52 1.79 19.73
C LEU A 17 12.13 1.24 19.41
N SER A 18 11.40 0.76 20.42
CA SER A 18 10.02 0.28 20.24
C SER A 18 9.07 1.37 19.75
N ARG A 19 9.21 2.61 20.27
CA ARG A 19 8.40 3.74 19.78
C ARG A 19 8.73 4.12 18.35
N GLN A 20 10.01 4.14 17.98
CA GLN A 20 10.43 4.44 16.61
C GLN A 20 9.91 3.37 15.64
N GLN A 21 10.01 2.10 15.99
CA GLN A 21 9.47 0.97 15.22
C GLN A 21 7.95 1.13 15.00
N GLN A 22 7.19 1.42 16.05
CA GLN A 22 5.75 1.68 15.94
C GLN A 22 5.41 2.86 15.02
N LEU A 23 6.19 3.94 15.09
CA LEU A 23 6.00 5.10 14.22
C LEU A 23 6.29 4.76 12.75
N ARG A 24 7.35 3.99 12.48
CA ARG A 24 7.65 3.52 11.11
C ARG A 24 6.56 2.61 10.59
N GLN A 25 6.10 1.65 11.37
CA GLN A 25 5.03 0.73 10.98
C GLN A 25 3.73 1.48 10.68
N THR A 26 3.37 2.44 11.53
CA THR A 26 2.20 3.30 11.33
C THR A 26 2.36 4.07 10.02
N PHE A 27 3.50 4.73 9.82
CA PHE A 27 3.77 5.49 8.60
C PHE A 27 3.74 4.62 7.33
N ALA A 28 4.36 3.45 7.35
CA ALA A 28 4.36 2.51 6.23
C ALA A 28 2.94 2.05 5.90
N THR A 29 2.12 1.77 6.92
CA THR A 29 0.71 1.39 6.76
C THR A 29 -0.10 2.52 6.12
N GLU A 30 0.03 3.75 6.61
CA GLU A 30 -0.67 4.91 6.02
C GLU A 30 -0.27 5.17 4.57
N LEU A 31 1.03 5.06 4.29
CA LEU A 31 1.58 5.22 2.95
C LEU A 31 1.03 4.15 2.00
N ALA A 32 1.06 2.88 2.42
CA ALA A 32 0.53 1.77 1.64
C ALA A 32 -0.97 1.93 1.35
N ARG A 33 -1.76 2.35 2.35
CA ARG A 33 -3.20 2.65 2.16
C ARG A 33 -3.41 3.75 1.12
N SER A 34 -2.68 4.86 1.24
CA SER A 34 -2.80 5.98 0.30
C SER A 34 -2.46 5.58 -1.14
N ILE A 35 -1.41 4.76 -1.32
CA ILE A 35 -1.03 4.24 -2.63
C ILE A 35 -2.11 3.32 -3.19
N LEU A 36 -2.68 2.43 -2.36
CA LEU A 36 -3.75 1.52 -2.77
C LEU A 36 -5.03 2.25 -3.17
N GLU A 37 -5.48 3.21 -2.38
CA GLU A 37 -6.65 4.05 -2.71
C GLU A 37 -6.48 4.68 -4.09
N ARG A 38 -5.32 5.31 -4.33
CA ARG A 38 -5.01 5.94 -5.60
C ARG A 38 -4.90 4.94 -6.75
N THR A 39 -4.32 3.77 -6.49
CA THR A 39 -4.22 2.68 -7.46
C THR A 39 -5.60 2.17 -7.87
N ILE A 40 -6.55 2.06 -6.93
CA ILE A 40 -7.92 1.63 -7.20
C ILE A 40 -8.66 2.69 -8.04
N GLU A 41 -8.53 3.97 -7.70
CA GLU A 41 -9.14 5.09 -8.44
C GLU A 41 -8.65 5.18 -9.88
N GLU A 42 -7.35 5.01 -10.10
CA GLU A 42 -6.71 5.17 -11.41
C GLU A 42 -6.79 3.88 -12.26
N ASN A 43 -7.39 2.80 -11.74
CA ASN A 43 -7.41 1.52 -12.42
C ASN A 43 -8.27 1.55 -13.70
N PRO A 44 -7.65 1.39 -14.89
CA PRO A 44 -8.34 1.54 -16.17
C PRO A 44 -9.22 0.33 -16.51
N ILE A 45 -9.14 -0.75 -15.74
CA ILE A 45 -9.82 -2.01 -16.02
C ILE A 45 -11.20 -2.01 -15.37
N ASP A 46 -12.22 -2.07 -16.21
CA ASP A 46 -13.62 -2.04 -15.78
C ASP A 46 -14.20 -3.43 -15.48
N THR A 47 -13.40 -4.50 -15.56
CA THR A 47 -13.86 -5.85 -15.20
C THR A 47 -13.95 -6.08 -13.69
N GLY A 48 -13.52 -5.09 -12.89
CA GLY A 48 -13.57 -5.13 -11.42
C GLY A 48 -12.63 -6.14 -10.75
N ARG A 49 -12.19 -7.20 -11.43
CA ARG A 49 -11.29 -8.25 -10.91
C ARG A 49 -9.98 -7.66 -10.38
N SER A 50 -9.27 -6.88 -11.20
CA SER A 50 -7.99 -6.26 -10.78
C SER A 50 -8.20 -5.29 -9.61
N ARG A 51 -9.24 -4.45 -9.65
CA ARG A 51 -9.59 -3.54 -8.54
C ARG A 51 -9.92 -4.30 -7.27
N ALA A 52 -10.61 -5.44 -7.37
CA ALA A 52 -10.97 -6.27 -6.23
C ALA A 52 -9.72 -6.77 -5.48
N GLY A 53 -8.66 -7.19 -6.19
CA GLY A 53 -7.40 -7.57 -5.57
C GLY A 53 -6.78 -6.42 -4.75
N TRP A 54 -6.68 -5.22 -5.33
CA TRP A 54 -6.17 -4.05 -4.59
C TRP A 54 -7.06 -3.66 -3.40
N VAL A 55 -8.39 -3.81 -3.54
CA VAL A 55 -9.36 -3.57 -2.46
C VAL A 55 -9.21 -4.59 -1.34
N ALA A 56 -8.89 -5.86 -1.63
CA ALA A 56 -8.62 -6.87 -0.61
C ALA A 56 -7.46 -6.42 0.29
N SER A 57 -6.32 -6.05 -0.31
CA SER A 57 -5.16 -5.55 0.42
C SER A 57 -5.45 -4.26 1.18
N LEU A 58 -6.25 -3.35 0.61
CA LEU A 58 -6.63 -2.10 1.29
C LEU A 58 -7.45 -2.39 2.56
N ARG A 59 -8.39 -3.34 2.49
CA ARG A 59 -9.20 -3.75 3.64
C ARG A 59 -8.38 -4.46 4.70
N GLU A 60 -7.41 -5.27 4.30
CA GLU A 60 -6.49 -5.93 5.23
C GLU A 60 -5.66 -4.92 6.03
N LEU A 61 -5.26 -3.80 5.41
CA LEU A 61 -4.63 -2.65 6.09
C LEU A 61 -5.63 -1.77 6.88
N GLY A 62 -6.89 -2.16 6.99
CA GLY A 62 -7.94 -1.40 7.68
C GLY A 62 -8.42 -0.15 6.92
N GLY A 63 -8.16 -0.06 5.62
CA GLY A 63 -8.70 0.98 4.74
C GLY A 63 -10.12 0.69 4.26
N THR A 64 -10.75 1.69 3.62
CA THR A 64 -12.10 1.56 3.05
C THR A 64 -12.03 1.70 1.53
N ALA A 65 -12.70 0.80 0.81
CA ALA A 65 -12.72 0.86 -0.65
C ALA A 65 -13.41 2.15 -1.14
N PRO A 66 -12.84 2.87 -2.12
CA PRO A 66 -13.41 4.13 -2.60
C PRO A 66 -14.78 3.90 -3.29
N PRO A 67 -15.70 4.87 -3.24
CA PRO A 67 -16.99 4.75 -3.92
C PRO A 67 -16.85 4.40 -5.41
N GLY A 68 -17.68 3.49 -5.91
CA GLY A 68 -17.68 3.12 -7.32
C GLY A 68 -16.56 2.16 -7.76
N TRP A 69 -15.68 1.71 -6.85
CA TRP A 69 -14.59 0.76 -7.20
C TRP A 69 -15.10 -0.49 -7.92
N ALA A 70 -16.27 -0.98 -7.50
CA ALA A 70 -16.87 -2.20 -8.02
C ALA A 70 -17.58 -2.01 -9.37
N SER A 71 -17.85 -0.77 -9.86
CA SER A 71 -18.72 -0.47 -11.02
C SER A 71 -20.10 -1.15 -10.99
N SER A 72 -21.12 -0.58 -11.64
CA SER A 72 -22.46 -1.20 -11.70
C SER A 72 -22.56 -2.36 -12.69
N SER A 73 -21.60 -2.46 -13.61
CA SER A 73 -21.55 -3.44 -14.70
C SER A 73 -20.65 -4.66 -14.42
N THR A 74 -20.05 -4.73 -13.23
CA THR A 74 -19.06 -5.76 -12.93
C THR A 74 -19.70 -7.10 -12.60
N ASP A 75 -19.15 -8.16 -13.18
CA ASP A 75 -19.47 -9.53 -12.83
C ASP A 75 -19.01 -9.85 -11.39
N ASN A 76 -19.95 -10.22 -10.52
CA ASN A 76 -19.66 -10.60 -9.14
C ASN A 76 -18.64 -11.75 -9.05
N ASN A 77 -18.64 -12.69 -10.01
CA ASN A 77 -17.65 -13.77 -10.05
C ASN A 77 -16.24 -13.20 -10.27
N ALA A 78 -16.10 -12.23 -11.17
CA ALA A 78 -14.84 -11.56 -11.42
C ALA A 78 -14.31 -10.81 -10.18
N ILE A 79 -15.20 -10.23 -9.37
CA ILE A 79 -14.83 -9.63 -8.07
C ILE A 79 -14.30 -10.70 -7.12
N GLN A 80 -15.02 -11.81 -6.95
CA GLN A 80 -14.60 -12.87 -6.02
C GLN A 80 -13.26 -13.48 -6.43
N ASP A 81 -13.05 -13.72 -7.72
CA ASP A 81 -11.76 -14.19 -8.25
C ASP A 81 -10.64 -13.22 -7.89
N GLY A 82 -10.86 -11.91 -8.10
CA GLY A 82 -9.86 -10.88 -7.83
C GLY A 82 -9.52 -10.73 -6.34
N LEU A 83 -10.51 -10.86 -5.46
CA LEU A 83 -10.29 -10.85 -4.01
C LEU A 83 -9.37 -11.99 -3.55
N GLY A 84 -9.41 -13.13 -4.22
CA GLY A 84 -8.58 -14.30 -3.90
C GLY A 84 -7.16 -14.26 -4.48
N GLN A 85 -6.82 -13.26 -5.29
CA GLN A 85 -5.53 -13.15 -6.00
C GLN A 85 -4.66 -12.00 -5.50
N ALA A 86 -4.95 -11.50 -4.29
CA ALA A 86 -4.14 -10.49 -3.65
C ALA A 86 -3.43 -11.07 -2.43
N HIS A 87 -2.17 -10.70 -2.27
CA HIS A 87 -1.33 -11.10 -1.16
C HIS A 87 -0.69 -9.88 -0.53
N LEU A 88 -0.72 -9.84 0.80
CA LEU A 88 -0.08 -8.81 1.58
C LEU A 88 0.91 -9.46 2.55
N MET A 89 2.10 -8.91 2.61
CA MET A 89 3.14 -9.34 3.55
C MET A 89 3.66 -8.14 4.31
N HIS A 90 3.76 -8.31 5.63
CA HIS A 90 4.43 -7.37 6.52
C HIS A 90 5.80 -7.93 6.88
N HIS A 91 6.83 -7.12 6.72
CA HIS A 91 8.15 -7.39 7.26
C HIS A 91 8.55 -6.22 8.15
N ASP A 92 8.89 -6.51 9.40
CA ASP A 92 9.26 -5.48 10.37
C ASP A 92 10.46 -5.96 11.16
N ASP A 93 11.53 -5.19 11.13
CA ASP A 93 12.77 -5.42 11.87
C ASP A 93 13.22 -4.14 12.60
N ALA A 94 14.42 -4.18 13.19
CA ALA A 94 14.95 -3.07 13.98
C ALA A 94 15.06 -1.76 13.18
N ASP A 95 15.29 -1.84 11.88
CA ASP A 95 15.67 -0.72 11.01
C ASP A 95 14.64 -0.45 9.91
N ILE A 96 13.84 -1.44 9.55
CA ILE A 96 12.97 -1.46 8.37
C ILE A 96 11.55 -1.86 8.78
N SER A 97 10.56 -1.17 8.21
CA SER A 97 9.16 -1.57 8.19
C SER A 97 8.71 -1.59 6.73
N GLU A 98 8.48 -2.78 6.19
CA GLU A 98 8.14 -3.02 4.78
C GLU A 98 6.75 -3.66 4.68
N ILE A 99 5.99 -3.19 3.68
CA ILE A 99 4.70 -3.75 3.29
C ILE A 99 4.80 -4.11 1.82
N THR A 100 4.75 -5.40 1.52
CA THR A 100 4.72 -5.90 0.14
C THR A 100 3.29 -6.27 -0.20
N ILE A 101 2.77 -5.71 -1.30
CA ILE A 101 1.45 -6.02 -1.82
C ILE A 101 1.62 -6.57 -3.23
N THR A 102 1.10 -7.77 -3.45
CA THR A 102 1.10 -8.44 -4.75
C THR A 102 -0.33 -8.65 -5.20
N ASN A 103 -0.59 -8.34 -6.46
CA ASN A 103 -1.87 -8.63 -7.12
C ASN A 103 -1.57 -9.50 -8.34
N GLU A 104 -1.99 -10.76 -8.26
CA GLU A 104 -1.72 -11.79 -9.27
C GLU A 104 -2.81 -11.87 -10.34
N VAL A 105 -3.72 -10.89 -10.39
CA VAL A 105 -4.71 -10.83 -11.45
C VAL A 105 -4.05 -10.66 -12.80
N ASP A 106 -4.25 -11.64 -13.67
CA ASP A 106 -3.76 -11.62 -15.04
C ASP A 106 -4.32 -10.43 -15.82
N TYR A 107 -3.42 -9.55 -16.24
CA TYR A 107 -3.73 -8.42 -17.11
C TYR A 107 -3.79 -8.90 -18.57
N VAL A 108 -5.00 -9.20 -19.04
CA VAL A 108 -5.20 -9.55 -20.45
C VAL A 108 -5.16 -8.27 -21.28
N GLY A 109 -4.08 -8.06 -22.06
CA GLY A 109 -3.79 -6.84 -22.83
C GLY A 109 -4.89 -6.31 -23.78
N LEU A 110 -5.89 -7.12 -24.13
CA LEU A 110 -7.06 -6.68 -24.91
C LEU A 110 -8.08 -5.89 -24.06
N LEU A 111 -8.16 -6.16 -22.75
CA LEU A 111 -8.99 -5.42 -21.77
C LEU A 111 -8.27 -4.18 -21.21
N GLU A 112 -6.94 -4.10 -21.36
CA GLU A 112 -6.14 -2.91 -21.03
C GLU A 112 -6.43 -1.70 -21.94
N ARG A 113 -7.21 -1.90 -23.01
CA ARG A 113 -7.77 -0.82 -23.84
C ARG A 113 -9.05 -0.21 -23.26
N GLY A 114 -9.32 -0.42 -21.97
CA GLY A 114 -10.29 0.36 -21.19
C GLY A 114 -9.96 1.87 -21.19
N THR A 115 -10.90 2.65 -20.66
CA THR A 115 -11.14 4.10 -20.83
C THR A 115 -9.92 5.04 -20.80
N ASN A 116 -8.82 4.65 -20.15
CA ASN A 116 -7.66 5.53 -19.93
C ASN A 116 -6.37 5.16 -20.69
N ARG A 117 -6.29 4.04 -21.43
CA ARG A 117 -5.09 3.62 -22.22
C ARG A 117 -3.75 3.61 -21.43
N ILE A 118 -3.78 3.40 -20.11
CA ILE A 118 -2.58 3.34 -19.27
C ILE A 118 -2.26 1.87 -18.97
N PRO A 119 -1.02 1.40 -19.24
CA PRO A 119 -0.57 0.08 -18.81
C PRO A 119 -0.63 -0.07 -17.28
N ALA A 120 -0.99 -1.26 -16.79
CA ALA A 120 -1.11 -1.56 -15.36
C ALA A 120 0.08 -1.10 -14.51
N ALA A 121 1.31 -1.38 -14.97
CA ALA A 121 2.52 -0.97 -14.27
C ALA A 121 2.66 0.57 -14.15
N ARG A 122 2.18 1.32 -15.15
CA ARG A 122 2.22 2.79 -15.12
C ARG A 122 1.20 3.37 -14.16
N MET A 123 0.06 2.70 -13.95
CA MET A 123 -0.94 3.09 -12.95
C MET A 123 -0.33 3.05 -11.54
N VAL A 124 0.30 1.93 -11.16
CA VAL A 124 0.93 1.81 -9.84
C VAL A 124 2.07 2.82 -9.68
N ALA A 125 2.93 2.98 -10.68
CA ALA A 125 4.01 3.95 -10.65
C ALA A 125 3.48 5.41 -10.49
N LYS A 126 2.38 5.74 -11.18
CA LYS A 126 1.71 7.03 -11.03
C LYS A 126 1.14 7.22 -9.63
N ALA A 127 0.46 6.21 -9.08
CA ALA A 127 -0.10 6.27 -7.72
C ALA A 127 0.99 6.51 -6.66
N ILE A 128 2.16 5.88 -6.82
CA ILE A 128 3.33 6.11 -5.96
C ILE A 128 3.84 7.55 -6.12
N ALA A 129 4.03 8.03 -7.35
CA ALA A 129 4.55 9.38 -7.61
C ALA A 129 3.60 10.49 -7.09
N ASP A 130 2.30 10.33 -7.31
CA ASP A 130 1.26 11.25 -6.83
C ASP A 130 1.26 11.29 -5.28
N THR A 131 1.33 10.12 -4.63
CA THR A 131 1.37 10.01 -3.16
C THR A 131 2.65 10.61 -2.58
N ALA A 132 3.82 10.32 -3.16
CA ALA A 132 5.10 10.85 -2.71
C ALA A 132 5.13 12.40 -2.80
N SER A 133 4.63 12.96 -3.91
CA SER A 133 4.54 14.41 -4.10
C SER A 133 3.67 15.09 -3.04
N ARG A 134 2.56 14.43 -2.65
CA ARG A 134 1.67 14.92 -1.59
C ARG A 134 2.35 14.89 -0.22
N LEU A 135 3.08 13.81 0.10
CA LEU A 135 3.83 13.72 1.36
C LEU A 135 4.88 14.82 1.49
N VAL A 136 5.65 15.08 0.43
CA VAL A 136 6.63 16.18 0.40
C VAL A 136 5.94 17.52 0.67
N THR A 137 4.75 17.73 0.09
CA THR A 137 3.99 18.97 0.30
C THR A 137 3.55 19.14 1.75
N ILE A 138 2.97 18.08 2.35
CA ILE A 138 2.52 18.09 3.76
C ILE A 138 3.71 18.33 4.69
N TRP A 139 4.83 17.63 4.47
CA TRP A 139 6.05 17.80 5.25
C TRP A 139 6.55 19.25 5.21
N ASN A 140 6.62 19.85 4.01
CA ASN A 140 7.04 21.24 3.83
C ASN A 140 6.08 22.24 4.47
N GLN A 141 4.79 21.92 4.61
CA GLN A 141 3.83 22.77 5.33
C GLN A 141 3.99 22.63 6.85
N ALA A 142 4.18 21.41 7.36
CA ALA A 142 4.39 21.15 8.78
C ALA A 142 5.64 21.86 9.33
N ILE A 143 6.76 21.81 8.59
CA ILE A 143 7.97 22.55 8.97
C ILE A 143 7.72 24.06 9.03
N ARG A 144 7.03 24.61 8.03
CA ARG A 144 6.77 26.06 7.94
C ARG A 144 5.82 26.58 9.01
N ASN A 145 4.89 25.77 9.49
CA ASN A 145 3.91 26.16 10.51
C ASN A 145 4.40 25.90 11.95
N GLY A 146 5.47 25.13 12.12
CA GLY A 146 6.11 24.86 13.42
C GLY A 146 7.34 25.72 13.72
N SER A 147 7.66 26.68 12.84
CA SER A 147 8.73 27.68 12.97
C SER A 147 8.15 29.02 13.39
#